data_AF-A0A0F8WXC1-F1
#
_entry.id   AF-A0A0F8WXC1-F1
#
_cell.length_a   1.000
_cell.length_b   1.000
_cell.length_c   1.000
_cell.angle_alpha   90.00
_cell.angle_beta   90.00
_cell.angle_gamma   90.00
#
_symmetry.space_group_name_H-M   'P 1'
#
loop_
_entity.id
_entity.type
_entity.pdbx_description
1 polymer ?
#
loop_
_entity_poly.entity_id
_entity_poly.type
_entity_poly.pdbx_seq_one_letter_code
_entity_poly.pdbx_strand_id
1 'polypeptide(L)'
;MKMATVAASPEVLQRIQETERLRRNLWAPPPKLTISEWADAKRVLPKGTSARPGQWVTESFQREMMNALLSPNVRQVCCMKSTQIGWSEILNNIIGYHIDADPKPIMLVQPTDGTAKDYSKKRIAPMIASCPALKKRVRESTSRRAGNTIQLKEFPGGSLRITGANTGAGLRSDPIAILLMDEVDAYPYDVEGEGDPVEIATRRTDTFDDAKIL
;
A
#
# COMPACT_ATOMS: atom_id res chain seq x y z
N MET A 1 -39.67 -44.40 -7.99
CA MET A 1 -38.58 -44.04 -7.04
C MET A 1 -38.65 -42.54 -6.80
N LYS A 2 -39.26 -42.09 -5.69
CA LYS A 2 -39.38 -40.66 -5.36
C LYS A 2 -38.03 -40.17 -4.83
N MET A 3 -37.36 -39.26 -5.55
CA MET A 3 -36.19 -38.56 -5.03
C MET A 3 -36.65 -37.67 -3.87
N ALA A 4 -36.27 -38.03 -2.65
CA ALA A 4 -36.44 -37.17 -1.50
C ALA A 4 -35.50 -35.98 -1.65
N THR A 5 -36.07 -34.79 -1.84
CA THR A 5 -35.33 -33.53 -1.81
C THR A 5 -34.90 -33.32 -0.36
N VAL A 6 -33.62 -33.58 -0.06
CA VAL A 6 -33.06 -33.34 1.26
C VAL A 6 -32.99 -31.83 1.45
N ALA A 7 -33.91 -31.28 2.24
CA ALA A 7 -33.85 -29.88 2.63
C ALA A 7 -32.57 -29.66 3.47
N ALA A 8 -31.73 -28.71 3.05
CA ALA A 8 -30.53 -28.35 3.79
C ALA A 8 -30.90 -27.88 5.20
N SER A 9 -30.16 -28.35 6.22
CA SER A 9 -30.40 -27.94 7.60
C SER A 9 -30.19 -26.42 7.76
N PRO A 10 -30.83 -25.78 8.77
CA PRO A 10 -30.66 -24.35 9.02
C PRO A 10 -29.19 -23.90 9.15
N GLU A 11 -28.33 -24.74 9.74
CA GLU A 11 -26.88 -24.50 9.84
C GLU A 11 -26.18 -24.51 8.48
N VAL A 12 -26.56 -25.44 7.59
CA VAL A 12 -26.00 -25.52 6.23
C VAL A 12 -26.42 -24.29 5.42
N LEU A 13 -27.67 -23.85 5.55
CA LEU A 13 -28.17 -22.64 4.90
C LEU A 13 -27.44 -21.37 5.39
N GLN A 14 -27.20 -21.26 6.70
CA GLN A 14 -26.41 -20.16 7.28
C GLN A 14 -24.98 -20.14 6.73
N ARG A 15 -24.30 -21.29 6.68
CA ARG A 15 -22.95 -21.40 6.10
C ARG A 15 -22.90 -21.03 4.62
N ILE A 16 -23.91 -21.43 3.84
CA ILE A 16 -24.01 -21.07 2.43
C ILE A 16 -24.20 -19.55 2.29
N GLN A 17 -25.08 -18.94 3.09
CA GLN A 17 -25.30 -17.49 3.07
C GLN A 17 -24.06 -16.70 3.49
N GLU A 18 -23.33 -17.16 4.51
CA GLU A 18 -22.07 -16.56 4.93
C GLU A 18 -21.00 -16.68 3.85
N THR A 19 -20.88 -17.84 3.21
CA THR A 19 -19.95 -18.07 2.10
C THR A 19 -20.28 -17.19 0.90
N GLU A 20 -21.56 -17.07 0.53
CA GLU A 20 -22.01 -16.19 -0.55
C GLU A 20 -21.75 -14.71 -0.24
N ARG A 21 -21.93 -14.29 1.02
CA ARG A 21 -21.59 -12.93 1.47
C ARG A 21 -20.09 -12.66 1.37
N LEU A 22 -19.26 -13.59 1.86
CA LEU A 22 -17.80 -13.49 1.76
C LEU A 22 -17.36 -13.45 0.29
N ARG A 23 -17.93 -14.31 -0.55
CA ARG A 23 -17.68 -14.34 -1.99
C ARG A 23 -18.04 -13.00 -2.63
N ARG A 24 -19.24 -12.47 -2.41
CA ARG A 24 -19.62 -11.15 -2.95
C ARG A 24 -18.66 -10.05 -2.52
N ASN A 25 -18.20 -10.07 -1.28
CA ASN A 25 -17.22 -9.10 -0.80
C ASN A 25 -15.83 -9.25 -1.44
N LEU A 26 -15.44 -10.46 -1.86
CA LEU A 26 -14.16 -10.70 -2.55
C LEU A 26 -14.16 -10.21 -4.00
N TRP A 27 -15.32 -10.23 -4.66
CA TRP A 27 -15.49 -9.80 -6.06
C TRP A 27 -16.16 -8.43 -6.20
N ALA A 28 -16.45 -7.75 -5.10
CA ALA A 28 -17.00 -6.41 -5.14
C ALA A 28 -15.96 -5.44 -5.71
N PRO A 29 -16.37 -4.47 -6.55
CA PRO A 29 -15.46 -3.43 -6.99
C PRO A 29 -14.93 -2.64 -5.78
N PRO A 30 -13.73 -2.05 -5.88
CA PRO A 30 -13.22 -1.16 -4.85
C PRO A 30 -14.25 -0.09 -4.47
N PRO A 31 -14.30 0.30 -3.19
CA PRO A 31 -15.24 1.34 -2.75
C PRO A 31 -14.98 2.64 -3.51
N LYS A 32 -16.04 3.39 -3.82
CA LYS A 32 -15.94 4.75 -4.37
C LYS A 32 -15.47 5.72 -3.29
N LEU A 33 -14.21 5.59 -2.90
CA LEU A 33 -13.57 6.31 -1.84
C LEU A 33 -12.23 6.82 -2.38
N THR A 34 -11.97 8.10 -2.23
CA THR A 34 -10.67 8.68 -2.57
C THR A 34 -9.63 8.35 -1.49
N ILE A 35 -8.35 8.52 -1.82
CA ILE A 35 -7.26 8.31 -0.86
C ILE A 35 -7.40 9.27 0.33
N SER A 36 -7.74 10.54 0.04
CA SER A 36 -7.96 11.54 1.08
C SER A 36 -9.13 11.19 2.02
N GLU A 37 -10.27 10.75 1.48
CA GLU A 37 -11.43 10.38 2.29
C GLU A 37 -11.18 9.11 3.11
N TRP A 38 -10.43 8.15 2.55
CA TRP A 38 -9.98 6.99 3.30
C TRP A 38 -9.09 7.38 4.48
N ALA A 39 -8.14 8.30 4.25
CA ALA A 39 -7.24 8.77 5.28
C ALA A 39 -8.02 9.51 6.38
N ASP A 40 -8.87 10.46 6.00
CA ASP A 40 -9.73 11.23 6.92
C ASP A 40 -10.65 10.31 7.75
N ALA A 41 -11.08 9.16 7.20
CA ALA A 41 -11.96 8.23 7.88
C ALA A 41 -11.23 7.17 8.75
N LYS A 42 -10.02 6.73 8.38
CA LYS A 42 -9.39 5.53 8.97
C LYS A 42 -7.97 5.72 9.48
N ARG A 43 -7.23 6.72 9.00
CA ARG A 43 -5.82 6.91 9.35
C ARG A 43 -5.69 7.56 10.74
N VAL A 44 -4.90 6.92 11.61
CA VAL A 44 -4.56 7.45 12.93
C VAL A 44 -3.05 7.67 13.04
N LEU A 45 -2.63 8.88 13.38
CA LEU A 45 -1.23 9.23 13.60
C LEU A 45 -0.80 8.78 15.01
N PRO A 46 0.20 7.88 15.13
CA PRO A 46 0.65 7.41 16.43
C PRO A 46 1.36 8.51 17.23
N LYS A 47 1.25 8.43 18.57
CA LYS A 47 2.03 9.27 19.48
C LYS A 47 3.52 8.99 19.31
N GLY A 48 4.35 10.03 19.33
CA GLY A 48 5.82 9.94 19.25
C GLY A 48 6.41 9.96 17.83
N THR A 49 5.59 9.72 16.78
CA THR A 49 6.05 9.84 15.39
C THR A 49 5.52 11.06 14.66
N SER A 50 4.45 11.68 15.19
CA SER A 50 3.80 12.89 14.65
C SER A 50 3.71 13.98 15.71
N ALA A 51 3.86 15.23 15.28
CA ALA A 51 3.63 16.41 16.11
C ALA A 51 2.14 16.62 16.45
N ARG A 52 1.24 16.05 15.64
CA ARG A 52 -0.22 16.10 15.82
C ARG A 52 -0.75 14.66 15.89
N PRO A 53 -0.60 13.94 17.01
CA PRO A 53 -1.11 12.58 17.13
C PRO A 53 -2.65 12.60 17.19
N GLY A 54 -3.28 11.54 16.69
CA GLY A 54 -4.74 11.43 16.64
C GLY A 54 -5.26 11.12 15.24
N GLN A 55 -6.55 11.41 15.01
CA GLN A 55 -7.17 11.20 13.70
C GLN A 55 -6.48 12.08 12.65
N TRP A 56 -6.15 11.49 11.50
CA TRP A 56 -5.64 12.25 10.37
C TRP A 56 -6.69 13.25 9.88
N VAL A 57 -6.23 14.45 9.54
CA VAL A 57 -7.03 15.47 8.88
C VAL A 57 -6.25 15.96 7.68
N THR A 58 -6.79 15.73 6.49
CA THR A 58 -6.17 16.13 5.22
C THR A 58 -6.20 17.64 5.08
N GLU A 59 -5.01 18.25 5.00
CA GLU A 59 -4.88 19.67 4.67
C GLU A 59 -5.30 19.91 3.20
N SER A 60 -5.83 21.10 2.90
CA SER A 60 -6.43 21.40 1.59
C SER A 60 -5.49 21.14 0.40
N PHE A 61 -4.20 21.46 0.55
CA PHE A 61 -3.19 21.26 -0.48
C PHE A 61 -2.76 19.79 -0.64
N GLN A 62 -2.96 18.94 0.36
CA GLN A 62 -2.57 17.53 0.33
C GLN A 62 -3.62 16.67 -0.41
N ARG A 63 -4.87 17.12 -0.44
CA ARG A 63 -6.01 16.38 -0.99
C ARG A 63 -5.76 15.95 -2.44
N GLU A 64 -5.45 16.91 -3.31
CA GLU A 64 -5.25 16.64 -4.73
C GLU A 64 -3.90 15.95 -5.01
N MET A 65 -2.87 16.17 -4.17
CA MET A 65 -1.61 15.43 -4.28
C MET A 65 -1.82 13.91 -4.14
N MET A 66 -2.74 13.50 -3.25
CA MET A 66 -3.12 12.09 -3.11
C MET A 66 -4.10 11.65 -4.21
N ASN A 67 -5.16 12.42 -4.42
CA ASN A 67 -6.28 11.98 -5.26
C ASN A 67 -5.96 11.97 -6.76
N ALA A 68 -4.97 12.74 -7.21
CA ALA A 68 -4.51 12.71 -8.60
C ALA A 68 -4.13 11.30 -9.08
N LEU A 69 -3.61 10.44 -8.19
CA LEU A 69 -3.26 9.06 -8.50
C LEU A 69 -4.48 8.19 -8.83
N LEU A 70 -5.68 8.54 -8.38
CA LEU A 70 -6.89 7.79 -8.71
C LEU A 70 -7.47 8.17 -10.07
N SER A 71 -6.98 9.25 -10.69
CA SER A 71 -7.45 9.65 -12.01
C SER A 71 -7.07 8.59 -13.06
N PRO A 72 -8.03 8.10 -13.87
CA PRO A 72 -7.74 7.09 -14.89
C PRO A 72 -6.78 7.61 -15.97
N ASN A 73 -6.74 8.93 -16.19
CA ASN A 73 -5.90 9.55 -17.21
C ASN A 73 -4.49 9.91 -16.70
N VAL A 74 -4.20 9.64 -15.43
CA VAL A 74 -2.92 9.99 -14.79
C VAL A 74 -2.17 8.72 -14.45
N ARG A 75 -1.07 8.43 -15.14
CA ARG A 75 -0.16 7.33 -14.81
C ARG A 75 0.91 7.75 -13.80
N GLN A 76 1.38 8.98 -13.91
CA GLN A 76 2.50 9.48 -13.11
C GLN A 76 2.20 10.89 -12.60
N VAL A 77 2.51 11.11 -11.33
CA VAL A 77 2.48 12.41 -10.68
C VAL A 77 3.89 12.70 -10.19
N CYS A 78 4.42 13.89 -10.46
CA CYS A 78 5.71 14.32 -9.92
C CYS A 78 5.52 15.63 -9.16
N CYS A 79 6.05 15.70 -7.94
CA CYS A 79 5.86 16.84 -7.05
C CYS A 79 7.19 17.45 -6.65
N MET A 80 7.43 18.69 -7.07
CA MET A 80 8.46 19.53 -6.49
C MET A 80 7.90 20.19 -5.24
N LYS A 81 8.51 19.94 -4.08
CA LYS A 81 7.98 20.33 -2.77
C LYS A 81 9.04 20.94 -1.86
N SER A 82 8.59 21.76 -0.92
CA SER A 82 9.42 22.18 0.22
C SER A 82 9.53 21.08 1.27
N THR A 83 10.42 21.24 2.23
CA THR A 83 10.52 20.33 3.37
C THR A 83 9.32 20.46 4.31
N GLN A 84 9.05 19.41 5.10
CA GLN A 84 8.07 19.40 6.21
C GLN A 84 6.59 19.65 5.86
N ILE A 85 6.16 19.39 4.62
CA ILE A 85 4.75 19.54 4.21
C ILE A 85 3.87 18.30 4.47
N GLY A 86 4.39 17.30 5.20
CA GLY A 86 3.70 16.02 5.39
C GLY A 86 3.77 15.07 4.20
N TRP A 87 4.77 15.22 3.32
CA TRP A 87 4.96 14.38 2.13
C TRP A 87 5.02 12.88 2.46
N SER A 88 5.80 12.49 3.47
CA SER A 88 5.86 11.09 3.89
C SER A 88 4.50 10.56 4.38
N GLU A 89 3.65 11.41 4.97
CA GLU A 89 2.30 10.98 5.37
C GLU A 89 1.35 10.85 4.18
N ILE A 90 1.52 11.66 3.12
CA ILE A 90 0.85 11.47 1.83
C ILE A 90 1.18 10.07 1.26
N LEU A 91 2.47 9.72 1.20
CA LEU A 91 2.91 8.39 0.76
C LEU A 91 2.31 7.28 1.62
N ASN A 92 2.33 7.44 2.94
CA ASN A 92 1.73 6.50 3.89
C ASN A 92 0.21 6.34 3.70
N ASN A 93 -0.51 7.41 3.37
CA ASN A 93 -1.93 7.36 3.10
C ASN A 93 -2.24 6.60 1.81
N ILE A 94 -1.45 6.79 0.76
CA ILE A 94 -1.55 6.03 -0.50
C ILE A 94 -1.29 4.55 -0.24
N ILE A 95 -0.24 4.23 0.51
CA ILE A 95 0.06 2.85 0.93
C ILE A 95 -1.12 2.25 1.70
N GLY A 96 -1.63 2.98 2.69
CA GLY A 96 -2.74 2.50 3.52
C GLY A 96 -4.01 2.26 2.72
N TYR A 97 -4.35 3.16 1.80
CA TYR A 97 -5.47 3.00 0.87
C TYR A 97 -5.33 1.72 0.03
N HIS A 98 -4.16 1.47 -0.55
CA HIS A 98 -3.89 0.28 -1.37
C HIS A 98 -3.58 -0.99 -0.56
N ILE A 99 -3.61 -0.94 0.76
CA ILE A 99 -3.66 -2.14 1.62
C ILE A 99 -5.11 -2.50 1.96
N ASP A 100 -5.97 -1.50 2.13
CA ASP A 100 -7.31 -1.69 2.71
C ASP A 100 -8.44 -1.61 1.68
N ALA A 101 -8.49 -0.56 0.87
CA ALA A 101 -9.61 -0.22 0.00
C ALA A 101 -9.46 -0.76 -1.42
N ASP A 102 -8.28 -0.60 -2.05
CA ASP A 102 -7.97 -1.10 -3.40
C ASP A 102 -6.65 -1.89 -3.38
N PRO A 103 -6.66 -3.14 -2.89
CA PRO A 103 -5.44 -3.93 -2.69
C PRO A 103 -4.64 -4.17 -3.98
N LYS A 104 -3.38 -3.72 -3.98
CA LYS A 104 -2.46 -3.79 -5.12
C LYS A 104 -1.02 -4.07 -4.65
N PRO A 105 -0.11 -4.58 -5.50
CA PRO A 105 1.31 -4.64 -5.20
C PRO A 105 1.94 -3.24 -5.23
N ILE A 106 2.66 -2.89 -4.15
CA ILE A 106 3.20 -1.56 -3.88
C ILE A 106 4.71 -1.65 -3.69
N MET A 107 5.45 -0.70 -4.25
CA MET A 107 6.87 -0.49 -3.96
C MET A 107 7.09 0.93 -3.47
N LEU A 108 7.69 1.08 -2.29
CA LEU A 108 8.23 2.34 -1.78
C LEU A 108 9.75 2.31 -1.92
N VAL A 109 10.29 3.25 -2.68
CA VAL A 109 11.73 3.46 -2.85
C VAL A 109 12.16 4.64 -1.98
N GLN A 110 13.23 4.43 -1.22
CA GLN A 110 13.92 5.43 -0.41
C GLN A 110 15.35 5.59 -0.95
N PRO A 111 16.09 6.65 -0.61
CA PRO A 111 17.44 6.87 -1.16
C PRO A 111 18.39 5.69 -0.95
N THR A 112 18.36 5.07 0.24
CA THR A 112 19.20 3.93 0.60
C THR A 112 18.41 2.78 1.22
N ASP A 113 18.97 1.57 1.18
CA ASP A 113 18.43 0.40 1.88
C ASP A 113 18.35 0.61 3.41
N GLY A 114 19.30 1.37 3.96
CA GLY A 114 19.28 1.78 5.36
C GLY A 114 18.06 2.66 5.69
N THR A 115 17.84 3.71 4.90
CA THR A 115 16.65 4.58 5.04
C THR A 115 15.35 3.82 4.81
N ALA A 116 15.32 2.85 3.89
CA ALA A 116 14.17 1.97 3.66
C ALA A 116 13.82 1.13 4.90
N LYS A 117 14.81 0.49 5.51
CA LYS A 117 14.63 -0.30 6.75
C LYS A 117 14.15 0.58 7.90
N ASP A 118 14.73 1.76 8.04
CA ASP A 118 14.35 2.73 9.06
C ASP A 118 12.94 3.25 8.87
N TYR A 119 12.57 3.61 7.63
CA TYR A 119 11.22 4.05 7.28
C TYR A 119 10.19 2.98 7.63
N SER A 120 10.47 1.72 7.29
CA SER A 120 9.59 0.61 7.64
C SER A 120 9.36 0.49 9.15
N LYS A 121 10.44 0.54 9.95
CA LYS A 121 10.36 0.39 11.41
C LYS A 121 9.71 1.59 12.09
N LYS A 122 10.03 2.81 11.64
CA LYS A 122 9.67 4.07 12.32
C LYS A 122 8.37 4.69 11.81
N ARG A 123 7.90 4.33 10.61
CA ARG A 123 6.68 4.90 9.99
C ARG A 123 5.64 3.82 9.69
N ILE A 124 5.98 2.83 8.88
CA ILE A 124 5.02 1.83 8.39
C ILE A 124 4.52 0.91 9.49
N ALA A 125 5.42 0.35 10.32
CA ALA A 125 5.02 -0.53 11.40
C ALA A 125 4.11 0.18 12.44
N PRO A 126 4.44 1.40 12.93
CA PRO A 126 3.54 2.18 13.78
C PRO A 126 2.21 2.52 13.10
N MET A 127 2.22 2.88 11.81
CA MET A 127 1.00 3.14 11.04
C MET A 127 0.07 1.92 11.03
N ILE A 128 0.61 0.74 10.69
CA ILE A 128 -0.17 -0.51 10.65
C ILE A 128 -0.70 -0.84 12.04
N ALA A 129 0.12 -0.71 13.08
CA ALA A 129 -0.27 -1.02 14.45
C ALA A 129 -1.37 -0.09 15.00
N SER A 130 -1.34 1.19 14.61
CA SER A 130 -2.29 2.22 15.08
C SER A 130 -3.57 2.32 14.26
N CYS A 131 -3.61 1.77 13.04
CA CYS A 131 -4.78 1.78 12.18
C CYS A 131 -5.48 0.40 12.15
N PRO A 132 -6.67 0.24 12.78
CA PRO A 132 -7.36 -1.05 12.84
C PRO A 132 -7.69 -1.65 11.47
N ALA A 133 -7.92 -0.82 10.45
CA ALA A 133 -8.18 -1.28 9.08
C ALA A 133 -6.94 -1.97 8.48
N LEU A 134 -5.75 -1.38 8.66
CA LEU A 134 -4.49 -1.96 8.19
C LEU A 134 -4.08 -3.18 9.01
N LYS A 135 -4.19 -3.11 10.34
CA LYS A 135 -3.81 -4.20 11.24
C LYS A 135 -4.55 -5.51 10.94
N LYS A 136 -5.81 -5.43 10.50
CA LYS A 136 -6.62 -6.60 10.11
C LYS A 136 -6.24 -7.20 8.76
N ARG A 137 -5.61 -6.41 7.88
CA ARG A 137 -5.26 -6.79 6.51
C ARG A 137 -3.83 -7.32 6.41
N VAL A 138 -2.89 -6.63 7.04
CA VAL A 138 -1.48 -7.01 7.01
C VAL A 138 -1.30 -8.25 7.87
N ARG A 139 -0.70 -9.30 7.29
CA ARG A 139 -0.45 -10.54 8.01
C ARG A 139 0.50 -10.29 9.19
N GLU A 140 0.35 -11.02 10.28
CA GLU A 140 1.35 -10.99 11.35
C GLU A 140 2.57 -11.83 10.97
N SER A 141 3.76 -11.34 11.31
CA SER A 141 4.98 -12.14 11.20
C SER A 141 4.98 -13.21 12.29
N THR A 142 5.00 -14.47 11.90
CA THR A 142 5.10 -15.60 12.85
C THR A 142 6.33 -16.44 12.51
N SER A 143 6.91 -17.12 13.50
CA SER A 143 8.10 -17.97 13.30
C SER A 143 7.91 -19.08 12.26
N ARG A 144 6.65 -19.43 11.93
CA ARG A 144 6.31 -20.48 10.96
C ARG A 144 6.07 -19.98 9.54
N ARG A 145 5.94 -18.66 9.31
CA ARG A 145 5.68 -18.08 7.98
C ARG A 145 6.49 -16.79 7.80
N ALA A 146 7.59 -16.91 7.07
CA ALA A 146 8.59 -15.85 6.85
C ALA A 146 8.16 -14.73 5.86
N GLY A 147 6.90 -14.71 5.40
CA GLY A 147 6.42 -13.78 4.36
C GLY A 147 6.47 -12.30 4.75
N ASN A 148 6.46 -11.98 6.05
CA ASN A 148 6.64 -10.62 6.53
C ASN A 148 8.05 -10.40 7.05
N THR A 149 8.76 -9.47 6.44
CA THR A 149 10.09 -9.02 6.89
C THR A 149 10.04 -7.54 7.25
N ILE A 150 11.19 -6.94 7.55
CA ILE A 150 11.27 -5.49 7.72
C ILE A 150 10.83 -4.80 6.42
N GLN A 151 11.26 -5.28 5.26
CA GLN A 151 11.07 -4.60 3.97
C GLN A 151 9.93 -5.17 3.12
N LEU A 152 9.24 -6.20 3.61
CA LEU A 152 8.12 -6.81 2.92
C LEU A 152 6.93 -6.97 3.88
N LYS A 153 5.78 -6.41 3.51
CA LYS A 153 4.50 -6.60 4.21
C LYS A 153 3.48 -7.24 3.27
N GLU A 154 3.03 -8.45 3.58
CA GLU A 154 2.01 -9.15 2.80
C GLU A 154 0.59 -8.85 3.30
N PHE A 155 -0.34 -8.70 2.35
CA PHE A 155 -1.77 -8.55 2.63
C PHE A 155 -2.60 -9.22 1.50
N PRO A 156 -3.88 -9.53 1.73
CA PRO A 156 -4.73 -10.07 0.66
C PRO A 156 -4.79 -9.11 -0.54
N GLY A 157 -4.41 -9.59 -1.72
CA GLY A 157 -4.41 -8.80 -2.96
C GLY A 157 -3.08 -8.12 -3.31
N GLY A 158 -2.06 -8.19 -2.45
CA GLY A 158 -0.76 -7.59 -2.78
C GLY A 158 0.29 -7.69 -1.69
N SER A 159 1.37 -6.94 -1.89
CA SER A 159 2.44 -6.77 -0.91
C SER A 159 2.97 -5.34 -0.97
N LEU A 160 3.55 -4.88 0.14
CA LEU A 160 4.31 -3.64 0.21
C LEU A 160 5.79 -4.00 0.33
N ARG A 161 6.56 -3.68 -0.71
CA ARG A 161 8.02 -3.75 -0.72
C ARG A 161 8.59 -2.38 -0.43
N ILE A 162 9.60 -2.31 0.45
CA ILE A 162 10.27 -1.07 0.83
C ILE A 162 11.78 -1.24 0.57
N THR A 163 12.32 -0.54 -0.41
CA THR A 163 13.69 -0.76 -0.90
C THR A 163 14.47 0.54 -1.05
N GLY A 164 15.79 0.41 -1.20
CA GLY A 164 16.70 1.51 -1.45
C GLY A 164 17.02 1.66 -2.93
N ALA A 165 17.06 2.89 -3.43
CA ALA A 165 17.50 3.21 -4.79
C ALA A 165 18.96 2.77 -5.06
N ASN A 166 19.75 2.59 -4.00
CA ASN A 166 21.14 2.13 -4.07
C ASN A 166 21.31 0.60 -4.13
N THR A 167 20.23 -0.17 -4.25
CA THR A 167 20.29 -1.65 -4.34
C THR A 167 19.51 -2.14 -5.55
N GLY A 168 20.20 -2.62 -6.59
CA GLY A 168 19.57 -3.01 -7.85
C GLY A 168 18.62 -4.20 -7.65
N ALA A 169 19.06 -5.19 -6.88
CA ALA A 169 18.27 -6.38 -6.58
C ALA A 169 16.89 -6.04 -5.98
N GLY A 170 16.80 -4.98 -5.17
CA GLY A 170 15.56 -4.53 -4.58
C GLY A 170 14.58 -3.91 -5.59
N LEU A 171 15.11 -3.16 -6.57
CA LEU A 171 14.34 -2.48 -7.61
C LEU A 171 13.80 -3.44 -8.68
N ARG A 172 14.46 -4.59 -8.91
CA ARG A 172 14.07 -5.54 -9.95
C ARG A 172 13.07 -6.62 -9.53
N SER A 173 12.74 -6.71 -8.23
CA SER A 173 12.14 -7.90 -7.63
C SER A 173 10.81 -8.33 -8.25
N ASP A 174 9.76 -7.51 -8.12
CA ASP A 174 8.38 -7.93 -8.38
C ASP A 174 7.69 -6.95 -9.34
N PRO A 175 6.67 -7.39 -10.10
CA PRO A 175 5.75 -6.49 -10.79
C PRO A 175 4.96 -5.62 -9.80
N ILE A 176 4.86 -4.32 -10.05
CA ILE A 176 4.30 -3.32 -9.12
C ILE A 176 3.19 -2.52 -9.81
N ALA A 177 2.06 -2.36 -9.14
CA ALA A 177 0.98 -1.50 -9.62
C ALA A 177 1.08 -0.09 -9.04
N ILE A 178 1.59 0.08 -7.82
CA ILE A 178 1.75 1.38 -7.16
C ILE A 178 3.22 1.59 -6.81
N LEU A 179 3.92 2.43 -7.58
CA LEU A 179 5.32 2.79 -7.36
C LEU A 179 5.39 4.16 -6.69
N LEU A 180 6.05 4.23 -5.54
CA LEU A 180 6.24 5.46 -4.77
C LEU A 180 7.73 5.68 -4.58
N MET A 181 8.25 6.82 -5.01
CA MET A 181 9.67 7.16 -4.92
C MET A 181 9.83 8.42 -4.07
N ASP A 182 10.43 8.27 -2.89
CA ASP A 182 10.69 9.40 -1.98
C ASP A 182 12.13 9.87 -2.14
N GLU A 183 12.35 11.18 -2.00
CA GLU A 183 13.68 11.83 -2.05
C GLU A 183 14.51 11.43 -3.29
N VAL A 184 13.88 11.44 -4.47
CA VAL A 184 14.50 11.06 -5.76
C VAL A 184 15.77 11.87 -6.07
N ASP A 185 15.85 13.12 -5.59
CA ASP A 185 17.01 13.98 -5.70
C ASP A 185 18.26 13.44 -4.97
N ALA A 186 18.09 12.50 -4.06
CA ALA A 186 19.18 11.83 -3.35
C ALA A 186 19.55 10.45 -3.95
N TYR A 187 18.97 10.06 -5.09
CA TYR A 187 19.24 8.77 -5.71
C TYR A 187 20.59 8.77 -6.43
N PRO A 188 21.30 7.63 -6.48
CA PRO A 188 22.49 7.53 -7.32
C PRO A 188 22.09 7.59 -8.80
N TYR A 189 22.95 8.14 -9.65
CA TYR A 189 22.73 8.15 -11.10
C TYR A 189 22.84 6.75 -11.73
N ASP A 190 23.58 5.86 -11.07
CA ASP A 190 23.77 4.49 -11.47
C ASP A 190 23.74 3.58 -10.24
N VAL A 191 22.89 2.56 -10.26
CA VAL A 191 22.84 1.55 -9.22
C VAL A 191 23.58 0.30 -9.66
N GLU A 192 24.73 0.04 -9.03
CA GLU A 192 25.50 -1.19 -9.18
C GLU A 192 25.91 -1.53 -10.65
N GLY A 193 26.07 -0.53 -11.51
CA GLY A 193 26.40 -0.70 -12.93
C GLY A 193 25.20 -1.03 -13.83
N GLU A 194 23.98 -0.89 -13.33
CA GLU A 194 22.75 -1.29 -14.03
C GLU A 194 21.96 -0.12 -14.63
N GLY A 195 22.39 1.12 -14.39
CA GLY A 195 21.72 2.33 -14.87
C GLY A 195 20.87 3.05 -13.82
N ASP A 196 19.99 3.93 -14.29
CA ASP A 196 19.18 4.81 -13.44
C ASP A 196 18.16 4.01 -12.60
N PRO A 197 18.21 4.10 -11.26
CA PRO A 197 17.26 3.42 -10.39
C PRO A 197 15.79 3.81 -10.63
N VAL A 198 15.51 5.05 -11.06
CA VAL A 198 14.15 5.52 -11.37
C VAL A 198 13.60 4.77 -12.58
N GLU A 199 14.40 4.61 -13.63
CA GLU A 199 13.99 3.84 -14.82
C GLU A 199 13.79 2.37 -14.49
N ILE A 200 14.70 1.77 -13.72
CA ILE A 200 14.62 0.35 -13.33
C ILE A 200 13.35 0.09 -12.54
N ALA A 201 13.04 0.95 -11.56
CA ALA A 201 11.82 0.86 -10.76
C ALA A 201 10.56 1.07 -11.62
N THR A 202 10.57 2.07 -12.50
CA THR A 202 9.45 2.39 -13.40
C THR A 202 9.08 1.21 -14.28
N ARG A 203 10.06 0.47 -14.82
CA ARG A 203 9.82 -0.75 -15.63
C ARG A 203 9.16 -1.89 -14.85
N ARG A 204 9.07 -1.83 -13.51
CA ARG A 204 8.26 -2.81 -12.74
C ARG A 204 6.76 -2.60 -12.91
N THR A 205 6.36 -1.46 -13.45
CA THR A 205 4.95 -1.09 -13.66
C THR A 205 4.40 -1.51 -15.02
N ASP A 206 5.22 -2.06 -15.90
CA ASP A 206 4.88 -2.33 -17.31
C ASP A 206 3.78 -3.38 -17.47
N THR A 207 3.64 -4.31 -16.52
CA THR A 207 2.61 -5.37 -16.57
C THR A 207 1.23 -4.90 -16.10
N PHE A 208 1.13 -3.70 -15.54
CA PHE A 208 -0.11 -3.15 -14.99
C PHE A 208 -0.55 -1.94 -15.82
N ASP A 209 -1.64 -2.09 -16.58
CA ASP A 209 -2.21 -1.03 -17.40
C ASP A 209 -2.65 0.17 -16.54
N ASP A 210 -3.16 -0.10 -15.34
CA ASP A 210 -3.64 0.90 -14.39
C ASP A 210 -2.57 1.33 -13.37
N ALA A 211 -1.30 1.02 -13.62
CA ALA A 211 -0.23 1.36 -12.69
C ALA A 211 -0.13 2.86 -12.42
N LYS A 212 0.26 3.20 -11.20
CA LYS A 212 0.44 4.57 -10.72
C LYS A 212 1.84 4.79 -10.17
N ILE A 213 2.43 5.92 -10.52
CA ILE A 213 3.77 6.34 -10.12
C ILE A 213 3.68 7.70 -9.42
N LEU A 214 4.29 7.81 -8.24
CA LEU A 214 4.45 9.07 -7.49
C LEU A 214 5.90 9.28 -7.08
#